data_AF-A0A960WV95-F1
#
_entry.id   AF-A0A960WV95-F1
#
_cell.length_a   1.000
_cell.length_b   1.000
_cell.length_c   1.000
_cell.angle_alpha   90.00
_cell.angle_beta   90.00
_cell.angle_gamma   90.00
#
_symmetry.space_group_name_H-M   'P 1'
#
loop_
_entity.id
_entity.type
_entity.pdbx_description
1 polymer ?
#
loop_
_entity_poly.entity_id
_entity_poly.type
_entity_poly.pdbx_seq_one_letter_code
_entity_poly.pdbx_strand_id
1 'polypeptide(L)'
;MSSRFAGLLPFLAATALAQQVKPVAETPVLDAKSQSRLVPVSAEIPDARELYLVVSDEGGLSCDWANWIEPKLVMKDGSVVDLTGLDWKEAKSGYGKTLKGLNQSGKPLSVAGEVHEKGIGTHAPSTITFALPEGVSKFEALAAIDDGGMVRDGKPSTASVRFRVYTQKPPVAAAGGYDPDAPKVVPADLFTVPEGLEVTIWATTPMLHNPTNIDFDKEGRLYVAEGVNYRGKGGRQPEGDRIIILEDTDVSGSADKVS
;
A
#
# COMPACT_ATOMS: atom_id res chain seq x y z
N MET A 1 9.81 32.38 57.20
CA MET A 1 9.17 32.28 55.88
C MET A 1 9.93 31.24 55.07
N SER A 2 9.33 30.06 54.89
CA SER A 2 9.95 28.91 54.22
C SER A 2 9.67 29.00 52.72
N SER A 3 10.70 29.21 51.90
CA SER A 3 10.61 29.17 50.43
C SER A 3 10.88 27.75 49.97
N ARG A 4 9.84 27.08 49.45
CA ARG A 4 9.95 25.77 48.79
C ARG A 4 10.43 26.00 47.35
N PHE A 5 11.66 25.63 47.06
CA PHE A 5 12.10 25.41 45.67
C PHE A 5 11.46 24.11 45.16
N ALA A 6 10.47 24.25 44.28
CA ALA A 6 9.92 23.13 43.53
C ALA A 6 10.93 22.77 42.42
N GLY A 7 11.56 21.60 42.55
CA GLY A 7 12.37 21.02 41.50
C GLY A 7 11.48 20.56 40.34
N LEU A 8 11.67 21.16 39.17
CA LEU A 8 11.09 20.68 37.93
C LEU A 8 11.99 19.55 37.41
N LEU A 9 11.56 18.30 37.54
CA LEU A 9 12.19 17.18 36.84
C LEU A 9 11.84 17.28 35.35
N PRO A 10 12.82 17.25 34.42
CA PRO A 10 12.51 17.15 33.01
C PRO A 10 12.03 15.72 32.74
N PHE A 11 10.79 15.57 32.31
CA PHE A 11 10.34 14.35 31.65
C PHE A 11 11.09 14.24 30.32
N LEU A 12 12.13 13.39 30.28
CA LEU A 12 12.61 12.87 29.00
C LEU A 12 11.52 11.94 28.45
N ALA A 13 10.72 12.45 27.51
CA ALA A 13 9.93 11.61 26.63
C ALA A 13 10.92 10.90 25.70
N ALA A 14 11.31 9.67 26.06
CA ALA A 14 12.00 8.78 25.14
C ALA A 14 10.99 8.35 24.06
N THR A 15 11.00 9.03 22.92
CA THR A 15 10.33 8.55 21.72
C THR A 15 11.04 7.28 21.25
N ALA A 16 10.48 6.12 21.60
CA ALA A 16 10.84 4.87 20.96
C ALA A 16 10.39 4.97 19.49
N LEU A 17 11.34 5.19 18.58
CA LEU A 17 11.09 5.04 17.15
C LEU A 17 10.65 3.59 16.94
N ALA A 18 9.37 3.39 16.57
CA ALA A 18 8.88 2.08 16.19
C ALA A 18 9.76 1.54 15.07
N GLN A 19 10.39 0.39 15.30
CA GLN A 19 11.27 -0.23 14.32
C GLN A 19 10.45 -0.57 13.07
N GLN A 20 10.79 0.05 11.95
CA GLN A 20 10.08 -0.12 10.70
C GLN A 20 10.09 -1.60 10.27
N VAL A 21 8.90 -2.18 10.08
CA VAL A 21 8.76 -3.56 9.57
C VAL A 21 9.31 -3.60 8.14
N LYS A 22 10.38 -4.37 7.94
CA LYS A 22 11.06 -4.55 6.65
C LYS A 22 10.66 -5.88 6.00
N PRO A 23 10.65 -5.97 4.66
CA PRO A 23 10.47 -7.25 3.99
C PRO A 23 11.63 -8.20 4.34
N VAL A 24 11.32 -9.50 4.45
CA VAL A 24 12.33 -10.56 4.58
C VAL A 24 12.91 -10.96 3.22
N ALA A 25 12.23 -10.63 2.13
CA ALA A 25 12.74 -10.68 0.76
C ALA A 25 12.00 -9.70 -0.14
N GLU A 26 12.67 -9.19 -1.16
CA GLU A 26 12.05 -8.38 -2.20
C GLU A 26 12.77 -8.56 -3.54
N THR A 27 12.04 -8.30 -4.63
CA THR A 27 12.61 -8.25 -5.98
C THR A 27 13.13 -6.85 -6.31
N PRO A 28 13.95 -6.69 -7.36
CA PRO A 28 14.01 -5.44 -8.11
C PRO A 28 12.61 -5.02 -8.59
N VAL A 29 12.47 -3.80 -9.12
CA VAL A 29 11.25 -3.45 -9.89
C VAL A 29 11.21 -4.35 -11.11
N LEU A 30 10.06 -4.99 -11.34
CA LEU A 30 9.74 -5.69 -12.56
C LEU A 30 8.88 -4.76 -13.42
N ASP A 31 9.27 -4.57 -14.67
CA ASP A 31 8.60 -3.71 -15.62
C ASP A 31 8.71 -4.25 -17.06
N ALA A 32 8.18 -3.49 -18.02
CA ALA A 32 8.23 -3.83 -19.43
C ALA A 32 9.65 -4.00 -20.03
N LYS A 33 10.68 -3.47 -19.37
CA LYS A 33 12.08 -3.46 -19.82
C LYS A 33 12.94 -4.52 -19.13
N SER A 34 12.36 -5.22 -18.15
CA SER A 34 13.06 -6.22 -17.36
C SER A 34 13.52 -7.39 -18.24
N GLN A 35 14.80 -7.75 -18.11
CA GLN A 35 15.42 -8.79 -18.96
C GLN A 35 14.86 -10.19 -18.68
N SER A 36 14.46 -10.46 -17.43
CA SER A 36 13.76 -11.68 -17.05
C SER A 36 12.32 -11.36 -16.64
N ARG A 37 11.39 -12.19 -17.10
CA ARG A 37 9.96 -12.16 -16.74
C ARG A 37 9.63 -13.01 -15.51
N LEU A 38 10.52 -13.95 -15.15
CA LEU A 38 10.41 -14.83 -13.99
C LEU A 38 11.60 -14.52 -13.08
N VAL A 39 11.33 -13.88 -11.95
CA VAL A 39 12.35 -13.45 -10.99
C VAL A 39 12.23 -14.28 -9.72
N PRO A 40 13.26 -15.06 -9.34
CA PRO A 40 13.24 -15.81 -8.09
C PRO A 40 13.11 -14.88 -6.88
N VAL A 41 12.22 -15.24 -5.96
CA VAL A 41 12.09 -14.60 -4.65
C VAL A 41 12.08 -15.68 -3.58
N SER A 42 12.94 -15.52 -2.59
CA SER A 42 13.09 -16.50 -1.52
C SER A 42 13.47 -15.82 -0.23
N ALA A 43 12.95 -16.35 0.88
CA ALA A 43 13.24 -15.87 2.23
C ALA A 43 13.40 -17.05 3.19
N GLU A 44 14.44 -17.00 4.02
CA GLU A 44 14.51 -17.83 5.23
C GLU A 44 13.50 -17.25 6.24
N ILE A 45 12.57 -18.08 6.69
CA ILE A 45 11.44 -17.70 7.55
C ILE A 45 11.25 -18.72 8.69
N PRO A 46 12.31 -19.07 9.44
CA PRO A 46 12.22 -20.07 10.48
C PRO A 46 11.19 -19.66 11.53
N ASP A 47 10.28 -20.58 11.85
CA ASP A 47 9.27 -20.42 12.90
C ASP A 47 8.28 -19.26 12.65
N ALA A 48 8.21 -18.74 11.43
CA ALA A 48 7.20 -17.77 11.04
C ALA A 48 5.80 -18.39 11.12
N ARG A 49 4.86 -17.68 11.74
CA ARG A 49 3.46 -18.10 11.89
C ARG A 49 2.54 -17.53 10.82
N GLU A 50 2.99 -16.47 10.16
CA GLU A 50 2.25 -15.79 9.11
C GLU A 50 3.19 -15.45 7.97
N LEU A 51 2.62 -15.43 6.77
CA LEU A 51 3.28 -15.03 5.55
C LEU A 51 2.42 -13.99 4.86
N TYR A 52 3.04 -12.88 4.48
CA TYR A 52 2.40 -11.81 3.72
C TYR A 52 3.11 -11.71 2.38
N LEU A 53 2.38 -12.05 1.32
CA LEU A 53 2.82 -11.86 -0.06
C LEU A 53 2.28 -10.53 -0.55
N VAL A 54 3.17 -9.60 -0.84
CA VAL A 54 2.84 -8.21 -1.17
C VAL A 54 3.35 -7.89 -2.56
N VAL A 55 2.51 -7.25 -3.37
CA VAL A 55 2.93 -6.67 -4.65
C VAL A 55 2.59 -5.20 -4.62
N SER A 56 3.59 -4.32 -4.71
CA SER A 56 3.38 -2.88 -4.81
C SER A 56 3.25 -2.45 -6.27
N ASP A 57 2.49 -1.37 -6.48
CA ASP A 57 2.57 -0.52 -7.67
C ASP A 57 3.81 0.37 -7.53
N GLU A 58 4.71 0.34 -8.50
CA GLU A 58 5.94 1.15 -8.56
C GLU A 58 5.87 2.16 -9.72
N GLY A 59 4.68 2.38 -10.29
CA GLY A 59 4.42 3.33 -11.35
C GLY A 59 2.99 3.87 -11.24
N GLY A 60 2.10 3.37 -12.10
CA GLY A 60 0.68 3.61 -11.94
C GLY A 60 -0.11 2.33 -12.18
N LEU A 61 -1.26 2.23 -11.52
CA LEU A 61 -2.17 1.08 -11.40
C LEU A 61 -2.63 0.36 -12.68
N SER A 62 -2.16 0.73 -13.86
CA SER A 62 -2.63 0.17 -15.13
C SER A 62 -1.77 -1.03 -15.54
N CYS A 63 -2.43 -2.18 -15.68
CA CYS A 63 -1.86 -3.42 -16.24
C CYS A 63 -0.89 -4.17 -15.31
N ASP A 64 -0.88 -3.87 -14.02
CA ASP A 64 -0.04 -4.52 -13.00
C ASP A 64 -0.55 -5.92 -12.59
N TRP A 65 -0.74 -6.79 -13.57
CA TRP A 65 -1.18 -8.16 -13.36
C TRP A 65 0.01 -8.97 -12.88
N ALA A 66 -0.05 -9.41 -11.64
CA ALA A 66 1.08 -9.96 -10.92
C ALA A 66 0.82 -11.43 -10.58
N ASN A 67 1.84 -12.26 -10.79
CA ASN A 67 1.79 -13.69 -10.56
C ASN A 67 2.87 -14.10 -9.56
N TRP A 68 2.47 -14.82 -8.51
CA TRP A 68 3.36 -15.66 -7.71
C TRP A 68 3.33 -17.06 -8.32
N ILE A 69 4.35 -17.42 -9.10
CA ILE A 69 4.46 -18.70 -9.78
C ILE A 69 5.19 -19.72 -8.88
N GLU A 70 4.64 -20.93 -8.81
CA GLU A 70 5.10 -22.04 -7.97
C GLU A 70 5.46 -21.65 -6.51
N PRO A 71 4.60 -20.90 -5.80
CA PRO A 71 4.90 -20.52 -4.43
C PRO A 71 4.87 -21.75 -3.52
N LYS A 72 5.93 -21.94 -2.74
CA LYS A 72 6.10 -23.12 -1.88
C LYS A 72 6.79 -22.78 -0.56
N LEU A 73 6.55 -23.63 0.42
CA LEU A 73 7.20 -23.62 1.72
C LEU A 73 8.12 -24.83 1.81
N VAL A 74 9.36 -24.61 2.23
CA VAL A 74 10.25 -25.69 2.67
C VAL A 74 10.11 -25.80 4.17
N MET A 75 9.95 -27.02 4.65
CA MET A 75 9.82 -27.35 6.06
C MET A 75 11.18 -27.73 6.65
N LYS A 76 11.33 -27.68 7.98
CA LYS A 76 12.56 -28.02 8.69
C LYS A 76 12.98 -29.48 8.49
N ASP A 77 12.04 -30.37 8.21
CA ASP A 77 12.30 -31.78 7.87
C ASP A 77 12.67 -31.99 6.39
N GLY A 78 12.73 -30.92 5.59
CA GLY A 78 13.04 -30.94 4.17
C GLY A 78 11.84 -31.23 3.26
N SER A 79 10.66 -31.50 3.81
CA SER A 79 9.44 -31.61 3.01
C SER A 79 9.04 -30.27 2.39
N VAL A 80 8.28 -30.32 1.31
CA VAL A 80 7.82 -29.14 0.57
C VAL A 80 6.31 -29.09 0.55
N VAL A 81 5.75 -27.96 0.95
CA VAL A 81 4.31 -27.67 0.89
C VAL A 81 4.05 -26.69 -0.25
N ASP A 82 3.15 -27.09 -1.16
CA ASP A 82 2.64 -26.21 -2.21
C ASP A 82 1.71 -25.16 -1.59
N LEU A 83 2.08 -23.88 -1.68
CA LEU A 83 1.32 -22.80 -1.03
C LEU A 83 -0.06 -22.62 -1.68
N THR A 84 -0.22 -23.00 -2.95
CA THR A 84 -1.53 -22.92 -3.63
C THR A 84 -2.56 -23.90 -3.04
N GLY A 85 -2.09 -24.95 -2.37
CA GLY A 85 -2.92 -25.90 -1.62
C GLY A 85 -3.42 -25.37 -0.27
N LEU A 86 -2.87 -24.27 0.24
CA LEU A 86 -3.27 -23.67 1.52
C LEU A 86 -4.30 -22.56 1.30
N ASP A 87 -5.26 -22.43 2.20
CA ASP A 87 -6.18 -21.30 2.21
C ASP A 87 -5.52 -20.08 2.87
N TRP A 88 -5.60 -18.94 2.20
CA TRP A 88 -5.20 -17.67 2.78
C TRP A 88 -6.25 -17.21 3.80
N LYS A 89 -5.82 -16.49 4.83
CA LYS A 89 -6.70 -15.79 5.77
C LYS A 89 -7.40 -14.62 5.09
N GLU A 90 -6.66 -13.87 4.27
CA GLU A 90 -7.13 -12.67 3.59
C GLU A 90 -6.37 -12.49 2.27
N ALA A 91 -7.06 -11.99 1.25
CA ALA A 91 -6.43 -11.49 0.03
C ALA A 91 -7.09 -10.16 -0.37
N LYS A 92 -6.27 -9.14 -0.62
CA LYS A 92 -6.67 -7.82 -1.10
C LYS A 92 -5.92 -7.52 -2.39
N SER A 93 -6.62 -7.03 -3.40
CA SER A 93 -6.04 -6.52 -4.64
C SER A 93 -6.65 -5.18 -5.01
N GLY A 94 -5.85 -4.28 -5.57
CA GLY A 94 -6.29 -2.95 -6.00
C GLY A 94 -7.28 -3.00 -7.16
N TYR A 95 -7.19 -4.05 -7.98
CA TYR A 95 -8.11 -4.34 -9.07
C TYR A 95 -8.35 -5.85 -9.21
N GLY A 96 -9.43 -6.23 -9.88
CA GLY A 96 -9.70 -7.63 -10.23
C GLY A 96 -9.86 -8.56 -9.03
N LYS A 97 -9.45 -9.82 -9.20
CA LYS A 97 -9.51 -10.86 -8.16
C LYS A 97 -8.12 -11.43 -7.89
N THR A 98 -7.90 -11.92 -6.68
CA THR A 98 -6.79 -12.83 -6.36
C THR A 98 -7.28 -14.27 -6.52
N LEU A 99 -6.63 -15.07 -7.38
CA LEU A 99 -7.08 -16.41 -7.77
C LEU A 99 -5.92 -17.41 -7.75
N LYS A 100 -6.21 -18.66 -7.38
CA LYS A 100 -5.27 -19.80 -7.46
C LYS A 100 -5.34 -20.42 -8.86
N GLY A 101 -4.18 -20.70 -9.47
CA GLY A 101 -4.06 -21.32 -10.79
C GLY A 101 -4.55 -20.47 -11.97
N LEU A 102 -5.00 -19.24 -11.71
CA LEU A 102 -5.53 -18.31 -12.69
C LEU A 102 -4.97 -16.92 -12.44
N ASN A 103 -4.81 -16.14 -13.51
CA ASN A 103 -4.48 -14.71 -13.41
C ASN A 103 -5.65 -13.90 -12.86
N GLN A 104 -5.44 -12.61 -12.59
CA GLN A 104 -6.44 -11.74 -11.94
C GLN A 104 -7.78 -11.59 -12.70
N SER A 105 -7.80 -11.91 -14.00
CA SER A 105 -9.00 -11.88 -14.85
C SER A 105 -9.73 -13.23 -14.94
N GLY A 106 -9.21 -14.28 -14.30
CA GLY A 106 -9.76 -15.64 -14.37
C GLY A 106 -9.30 -16.44 -15.60
N LYS A 107 -8.23 -16.01 -16.28
CA LYS A 107 -7.58 -16.74 -17.38
C LYS A 107 -6.39 -17.54 -16.87
N PRO A 108 -5.80 -18.47 -17.65
CA PRO A 108 -4.58 -19.15 -17.25
C PRO A 108 -3.46 -18.17 -16.86
N LEU A 109 -2.65 -18.52 -15.86
CA LEU A 109 -1.43 -17.79 -15.52
C LEU A 109 -0.43 -17.96 -16.66
N SER A 110 -0.11 -16.88 -17.37
CA SER A 110 0.77 -16.91 -18.53
C SER A 110 1.93 -15.96 -18.34
N VAL A 111 3.16 -16.44 -18.50
CA VAL A 111 4.36 -15.62 -18.39
C VAL A 111 5.30 -15.96 -19.55
N ALA A 112 5.67 -14.96 -20.34
CA ALA A 112 6.54 -15.12 -21.51
C ALA A 112 6.04 -16.17 -22.51
N GLY A 113 4.72 -16.33 -22.64
CA GLY A 113 4.08 -17.31 -23.52
C GLY A 113 3.95 -18.72 -22.94
N GLU A 114 4.45 -18.96 -21.73
CA GLU A 114 4.32 -20.23 -21.02
C GLU A 114 3.18 -20.17 -20.00
N VAL A 115 2.37 -21.22 -19.96
CA VAL A 115 1.26 -21.36 -18.99
C VAL A 115 1.75 -22.10 -17.76
N HIS A 116 1.47 -21.54 -16.58
CA HIS A 116 1.80 -22.12 -15.29
C HIS A 116 0.53 -22.57 -14.56
N GLU A 117 0.41 -23.85 -14.26
CA GLU A 117 -0.76 -24.38 -13.54
C GLU A 117 -0.74 -24.02 -12.05
N LYS A 118 0.46 -23.93 -11.48
CA LYS A 118 0.68 -23.66 -10.06
C LYS A 118 1.13 -22.23 -9.86
N GLY A 119 0.21 -21.42 -9.33
CA GLY A 119 0.52 -20.07 -8.90
C GLY A 119 -0.68 -19.34 -8.34
N ILE A 120 -0.45 -18.09 -7.99
CA ILE A 120 -1.47 -17.18 -7.49
C ILE A 120 -1.41 -15.91 -8.32
N GLY A 121 -2.48 -15.63 -9.07
CA GLY A 121 -2.63 -14.41 -9.84
C GLY A 121 -3.33 -13.33 -9.04
N THR A 122 -2.85 -12.11 -9.13
CA THR A 122 -3.39 -10.92 -8.45
C THR A 122 -3.12 -9.65 -9.27
N HIS A 123 -3.48 -8.49 -8.74
CA HIS A 123 -3.22 -7.20 -9.36
C HIS A 123 -2.64 -6.24 -8.32
N ALA A 124 -1.53 -5.57 -8.63
CA ALA A 124 -0.94 -4.60 -7.72
C ALA A 124 -1.83 -3.33 -7.55
N PRO A 125 -1.78 -2.65 -6.41
CA PRO A 125 -1.19 -3.14 -5.17
C PRO A 125 -1.99 -4.32 -4.60
N SER A 126 -1.32 -5.27 -3.98
CA SER A 126 -1.96 -6.46 -3.41
C SER A 126 -1.30 -6.91 -2.12
N THR A 127 -2.07 -7.61 -1.28
CA THR A 127 -1.57 -8.36 -0.12
C THR A 127 -2.34 -9.65 0.03
N ILE A 128 -1.62 -10.75 0.23
CA ILE A 128 -2.18 -12.08 0.48
C ILE A 128 -1.57 -12.61 1.78
N THR A 129 -2.41 -12.93 2.74
CA THR A 129 -2.00 -13.31 4.09
C THR A 129 -2.29 -14.79 4.34
N PHE A 130 -1.28 -15.57 4.68
CA PHE A 130 -1.43 -16.97 5.07
C PHE A 130 -1.13 -17.17 6.55
N ALA A 131 -1.84 -18.11 7.17
CA ALA A 131 -1.33 -18.80 8.35
C ALA A 131 -0.32 -19.84 7.89
N LEU A 132 0.84 -19.91 8.53
CA LEU A 132 1.86 -20.90 8.21
C LEU A 132 1.74 -22.12 9.15
N PRO A 133 1.95 -23.34 8.62
CA PRO A 133 2.09 -24.52 9.47
C PRO A 133 3.33 -24.41 10.36
N GLU A 134 3.35 -25.15 11.46
CA GLU A 134 4.56 -25.23 12.30
C GLU A 134 5.70 -25.91 11.53
N GLY A 135 6.94 -25.49 11.82
CA GLY A 135 8.13 -26.10 11.23
C GLY A 135 8.48 -25.60 9.83
N VAL A 136 7.89 -24.50 9.35
CA VAL A 136 8.39 -23.82 8.14
C VAL A 136 9.81 -23.28 8.38
N SER A 137 10.68 -23.47 7.39
CA SER A 137 12.04 -22.92 7.38
C SER A 137 12.23 -21.86 6.30
N LYS A 138 11.62 -22.03 5.13
CA LYS A 138 11.89 -21.18 3.96
C LYS A 138 10.66 -21.00 3.07
N PHE A 139 10.54 -19.84 2.44
CA PHE A 139 9.60 -19.58 1.36
C PHE A 139 10.36 -19.41 0.03
N GLU A 140 9.78 -19.92 -1.05
CA GLU A 140 10.29 -19.78 -2.42
C GLU A 140 9.15 -19.57 -3.42
N ALA A 141 9.35 -18.69 -4.40
CA ALA A 141 8.47 -18.51 -5.55
C ALA A 141 9.24 -17.88 -6.73
N LEU A 142 8.60 -17.86 -7.90
CA LEU A 142 8.97 -17.01 -9.02
C LEU A 142 7.96 -15.84 -9.11
N ALA A 143 8.45 -14.61 -9.02
CA ALA A 143 7.67 -13.40 -9.22
C ALA A 143 7.62 -13.02 -10.70
N ALA A 144 6.43 -12.68 -11.21
CA ALA A 144 6.26 -12.35 -12.62
C ALA A 144 5.12 -11.36 -12.89
N ILE A 145 5.26 -10.59 -13.96
CA ILE A 145 4.13 -9.88 -14.59
C ILE A 145 3.47 -10.84 -15.60
N ASP A 146 2.15 -11.03 -15.47
CA ASP A 146 1.34 -11.85 -16.37
C ASP A 146 1.35 -11.27 -17.80
N ASP A 147 1.32 -12.13 -18.84
CA ASP A 147 1.27 -11.69 -20.24
C ASP A 147 0.11 -10.74 -20.51
N GLY A 148 -1.05 -10.93 -19.86
CA GLY A 148 -2.23 -10.07 -20.03
C GLY A 148 -2.06 -8.65 -19.46
N GLY A 149 -1.12 -8.49 -18.51
CA GLY A 149 -0.69 -7.19 -17.99
C GLY A 149 0.51 -6.63 -18.75
N MET A 150 1.46 -7.48 -19.12
CA MET A 150 2.71 -7.11 -19.79
C MET A 150 2.49 -6.58 -21.21
N VAL A 151 1.57 -7.19 -21.97
CA VAL A 151 1.31 -6.84 -23.37
C VAL A 151 -0.14 -6.41 -23.56
N ARG A 152 -0.33 -5.20 -24.06
CA ARG A 152 -1.64 -4.60 -24.35
C ARG A 152 -1.67 -4.20 -25.82
N ASP A 153 -2.64 -4.72 -26.56
CA ASP A 153 -2.81 -4.46 -28.00
C ASP A 153 -1.51 -4.64 -28.82
N GLY A 154 -0.74 -5.69 -28.48
CA GLY A 154 0.52 -6.04 -29.13
C GLY A 154 1.73 -5.16 -28.76
N LYS A 155 1.58 -4.25 -27.78
CA LYS A 155 2.67 -3.38 -27.29
C LYS A 155 2.97 -3.66 -25.81
N PRO A 156 4.22 -3.47 -25.36
CA PRO A 156 4.53 -3.49 -23.94
C PRO A 156 3.70 -2.44 -23.19
N SER A 157 3.18 -2.79 -22.03
CA SER A 157 2.42 -1.89 -21.16
C SER A 157 3.34 -1.02 -20.31
N THR A 158 2.73 -0.18 -19.46
CA THR A 158 3.44 0.59 -18.44
C THR A 158 3.51 -0.11 -17.09
N ALA A 159 3.22 -1.43 -17.03
CA ALA A 159 3.21 -2.18 -15.79
C ALA A 159 4.57 -2.07 -15.08
N SER A 160 4.53 -1.80 -13.77
CA SER A 160 5.71 -1.58 -12.95
C SER A 160 5.40 -2.00 -11.52
N VAL A 161 5.96 -3.12 -11.09
CA VAL A 161 5.61 -3.74 -9.80
C VAL A 161 6.83 -4.21 -9.03
N ARG A 162 6.69 -4.36 -7.71
CA ARG A 162 7.67 -5.07 -6.90
C ARG A 162 7.02 -6.08 -5.98
N PHE A 163 7.63 -7.24 -5.89
CA PHE A 163 7.20 -8.32 -5.02
C PHE A 163 7.98 -8.27 -3.71
N ARG A 164 7.28 -8.39 -2.60
CA ARG A 164 7.85 -8.40 -1.25
C ARG A 164 7.23 -9.50 -0.42
N VAL A 165 8.05 -10.08 0.46
CA VAL A 165 7.66 -11.12 1.41
C VAL A 165 7.85 -10.57 2.81
N TYR A 166 6.85 -10.73 3.68
CA TYR A 166 6.96 -10.40 5.10
C TYR A 166 6.49 -11.56 5.97
N THR A 167 7.03 -11.65 7.18
CA THR A 167 6.60 -12.55 8.26
C THR A 167 5.90 -11.83 9.41
N GLN A 168 5.79 -10.50 9.30
CA GLN A 168 5.02 -9.63 10.17
C GLN A 168 4.10 -8.80 9.27
N LYS A 169 2.98 -8.32 9.82
CA LYS A 169 2.03 -7.49 9.07
C LYS A 169 2.77 -6.32 8.40
N PRO A 170 2.73 -6.21 7.06
CA PRO A 170 3.46 -5.17 6.36
C PRO A 170 2.87 -3.80 6.70
N PRO A 171 3.69 -2.73 6.66
CA PRO A 171 3.16 -1.38 6.73
C PRO A 171 2.21 -1.13 5.55
N VAL A 172 1.14 -0.38 5.78
CA VAL A 172 0.07 -0.25 4.77
C VAL A 172 0.53 0.33 3.44
N ALA A 173 1.52 1.25 3.45
CA ALA A 173 2.11 1.77 2.23
C ALA A 173 2.72 0.68 1.35
N ALA A 174 3.35 -0.35 1.94
CA ALA A 174 3.89 -1.47 1.18
C ALA A 174 2.78 -2.35 0.58
N ALA A 175 1.65 -2.48 1.28
CA ALA A 175 0.45 -3.18 0.83
C ALA A 175 -0.39 -2.40 -0.20
N GLY A 176 -0.04 -1.12 -0.46
CA GLY A 176 -0.80 -0.16 -1.27
C GLY A 176 -2.28 -0.03 -0.86
N GLY A 177 -2.59 -0.32 0.40
CA GLY A 177 -3.93 -0.22 0.97
C GLY A 177 -4.18 1.15 1.61
N TYR A 178 -5.43 1.41 1.98
CA TYR A 178 -5.79 2.47 2.92
C TYR A 178 -5.70 1.92 4.34
N ASP A 179 -4.97 2.60 5.22
CA ASP A 179 -4.89 2.25 6.65
C ASP A 179 -5.86 3.14 7.41
N PRO A 180 -6.94 2.60 8.02
CA PRO A 180 -7.80 3.42 8.86
C PRO A 180 -7.07 3.93 10.12
N ASP A 181 -5.99 3.26 10.52
CA ASP A 181 -5.21 3.55 11.73
C ASP A 181 -3.90 4.28 11.43
N ALA A 182 -3.59 4.57 10.15
CA ALA A 182 -2.41 5.39 9.83
C ALA A 182 -2.55 6.78 10.44
N PRO A 183 -1.41 7.45 10.72
CA PRO A 183 -1.42 8.87 11.03
C PRO A 183 -2.25 9.62 9.99
N LYS A 184 -3.35 10.22 10.44
CA LYS A 184 -4.29 10.98 9.59
C LYS A 184 -3.73 12.33 9.13
N VAL A 185 -2.53 12.64 9.60
CA VAL A 185 -1.80 13.89 9.40
C VAL A 185 -0.38 13.52 9.03
N VAL A 186 0.14 14.19 8.00
CA VAL A 186 1.58 14.15 7.67
C VAL A 186 2.29 15.15 8.60
N PRO A 187 3.24 14.72 9.45
CA PRO A 187 3.99 15.63 10.30
C PRO A 187 4.72 16.71 9.50
N ALA A 188 4.64 17.97 9.95
CA ALA A 188 5.20 19.12 9.24
C ALA A 188 6.74 19.08 9.12
N ASP A 189 7.41 18.39 10.05
CA ASP A 189 8.86 18.18 10.06
C ASP A 189 9.37 17.24 8.96
N LEU A 190 8.47 16.57 8.23
CA LEU A 190 8.82 15.80 7.02
C LEU A 190 9.04 16.70 5.79
N PHE A 191 8.61 17.97 5.83
CA PHE A 191 8.78 18.90 4.73
C PHE A 191 10.09 19.67 4.86
N THR A 192 10.85 19.76 3.77
CA THR A 192 11.96 20.72 3.66
C THR A 192 11.42 22.01 3.06
N VAL A 193 11.56 23.13 3.77
CA VAL A 193 11.09 24.44 3.34
C VAL A 193 12.25 25.45 3.24
N PRO A 194 12.19 26.41 2.30
CA PRO A 194 13.12 27.53 2.26
C PRO A 194 13.13 28.34 3.57
N GLU A 195 14.24 29.03 3.83
CA GLU A 195 14.33 29.94 4.96
C GLU A 195 13.23 31.02 4.90
N GLY A 196 12.58 31.27 6.04
CA GLY A 196 11.48 32.23 6.16
C GLY A 196 10.09 31.70 5.79
N LEU A 197 9.96 30.40 5.45
CA LEU A 197 8.67 29.74 5.24
C LEU A 197 8.42 28.66 6.28
N GLU A 198 7.14 28.36 6.53
CA GLU A 198 6.69 27.28 7.41
C GLU A 198 5.60 26.45 6.74
N VAL A 199 5.37 25.24 7.26
CA VAL A 199 4.24 24.37 6.88
C VAL A 199 3.42 24.09 8.13
N THR A 200 2.14 24.43 8.05
CA THR A 200 1.15 24.17 9.11
C THR A 200 -0.07 23.48 8.51
N ILE A 201 -0.85 22.85 9.38
CA ILE A 201 -2.15 22.28 8.97
C ILE A 201 -3.17 23.41 9.00
N TRP A 202 -3.72 23.75 7.83
CA TRP A 202 -4.71 24.82 7.74
C TRP A 202 -6.16 24.33 7.87
N ALA A 203 -6.51 23.15 7.34
CA ALA A 203 -7.84 22.55 7.49
C ALA A 203 -7.78 21.01 7.44
N THR A 204 -8.69 20.35 8.16
CA THR A 204 -8.83 18.89 8.15
C THR A 204 -10.30 18.46 8.05
N THR A 205 -10.54 17.21 7.68
CA THR A 205 -11.83 16.56 7.93
C THR A 205 -12.25 16.75 9.40
N PRO A 206 -13.51 17.09 9.72
CA PRO A 206 -14.71 17.07 8.87
C PRO A 206 -15.03 18.34 8.07
N MET A 207 -14.12 19.33 8.02
CA MET A 207 -14.38 20.57 7.27
C MET A 207 -14.44 20.33 5.76
N LEU A 208 -13.69 19.34 5.28
CA LEU A 208 -13.69 18.89 3.89
C LEU A 208 -13.50 17.36 3.77
N HIS A 209 -13.84 16.82 2.61
CA HIS A 209 -13.74 15.42 2.23
C HIS A 209 -13.31 15.24 0.77
N ASN A 210 -12.35 14.35 0.54
CA ASN A 210 -11.89 13.94 -0.80
C ASN A 210 -11.66 15.11 -1.79
N PRO A 211 -10.75 16.06 -1.47
CA PRO A 211 -10.47 17.22 -2.32
C PRO A 211 -9.89 16.77 -3.66
N THR A 212 -10.46 17.29 -4.76
CA THR A 212 -10.04 16.99 -6.13
C THR A 212 -9.42 18.19 -6.84
N ASN A 213 -9.79 19.40 -6.43
CA ASN A 213 -9.19 20.66 -6.85
C ASN A 213 -9.39 21.72 -5.76
N ILE A 214 -8.50 22.70 -5.70
CA ILE A 214 -8.59 23.84 -4.79
C ILE A 214 -8.23 25.16 -5.48
N ASP A 215 -8.81 26.28 -5.02
CA ASP A 215 -8.43 27.62 -5.45
C ASP A 215 -8.73 28.66 -4.34
N PHE A 216 -8.04 29.80 -4.36
CA PHE A 216 -8.30 30.91 -3.45
C PHE A 216 -8.96 32.07 -4.17
N ASP A 217 -10.00 32.66 -3.57
CA ASP A 217 -10.59 33.89 -4.09
C ASP A 217 -9.84 35.15 -3.62
N LYS A 218 -10.28 36.32 -4.08
CA LYS A 218 -9.66 37.62 -3.74
C LYS A 218 -9.87 38.01 -2.27
N GLU A 219 -10.80 37.37 -1.58
CA GLU A 219 -11.03 37.51 -0.14
C GLU A 219 -10.15 36.55 0.69
N GLY A 220 -9.37 35.68 0.05
CA GLY A 220 -8.49 34.71 0.71
C GLY A 220 -9.21 33.44 1.17
N ARG A 221 -10.43 33.19 0.69
CA ARG A 221 -11.21 31.99 1.02
C ARG A 221 -10.82 30.84 0.12
N LEU A 222 -10.68 29.65 0.70
CA LEU A 222 -10.30 28.43 -0.03
C LEU A 222 -11.53 27.69 -0.53
N TYR A 223 -11.66 27.59 -1.86
CA TYR A 223 -12.65 26.77 -2.53
C TYR A 223 -12.10 25.37 -2.74
N VAL A 224 -12.89 24.35 -2.38
CA VAL A 224 -12.52 22.94 -2.48
C VAL A 224 -13.58 22.19 -3.26
N ALA A 225 -13.21 21.57 -4.39
CA ALA A 225 -14.08 20.64 -5.11
C ALA A 225 -13.97 19.24 -4.51
N GLU A 226 -15.06 18.74 -3.91
CA GLU A 226 -15.11 17.39 -3.33
C GLU A 226 -15.56 16.35 -4.35
N GLY A 227 -14.96 15.16 -4.34
CA GLY A 227 -15.33 14.04 -5.21
C GLY A 227 -15.82 12.81 -4.42
N VAL A 228 -16.61 12.99 -3.37
CA VAL A 228 -16.99 11.92 -2.42
C VAL A 228 -17.68 10.73 -3.11
N ASN A 229 -18.48 11.00 -4.14
CA ASN A 229 -19.23 10.01 -4.91
C ASN A 229 -18.50 9.53 -6.18
N TYR A 230 -17.24 9.92 -6.39
CA TYR A 230 -16.51 9.65 -7.65
C TYR A 230 -16.39 8.15 -7.99
N ARG A 231 -16.54 7.82 -9.28
CA ARG A 231 -16.55 6.45 -9.86
C ARG A 231 -17.61 5.54 -9.21
N GLY A 232 -17.23 4.31 -8.84
CA GLY A 232 -18.13 3.29 -8.28
C GLY A 232 -18.53 3.53 -6.83
N LYS A 233 -18.45 4.78 -6.34
CA LYS A 233 -18.74 5.16 -4.96
C LYS A 233 -20.00 6.02 -4.83
N GLY A 234 -20.87 5.99 -5.84
CA GLY A 234 -22.15 6.70 -5.82
C GLY A 234 -22.99 6.36 -4.59
N GLY A 235 -23.64 7.38 -4.00
CA GLY A 235 -24.53 7.24 -2.85
C GLY A 235 -23.83 7.33 -1.49
N ARG A 236 -22.51 7.60 -1.43
CA ARG A 236 -21.82 7.90 -0.16
C ARG A 236 -22.27 9.22 0.45
N GLN A 237 -22.62 10.17 -0.40
CA GLN A 237 -23.21 11.44 -0.03
C GLN A 237 -24.46 11.65 -0.89
N PRO A 238 -25.66 11.31 -0.38
CA PRO A 238 -26.92 11.37 -1.13
C PRO A 238 -27.22 12.74 -1.74
N GLU A 239 -26.74 13.82 -1.12
CA GLU A 239 -26.90 15.20 -1.56
C GLU A 239 -26.04 15.56 -2.77
N GLY A 240 -25.10 14.68 -3.14
CA GLY A 240 -24.18 14.87 -4.25
C GLY A 240 -22.81 15.42 -3.82
N ASP A 241 -21.90 15.44 -4.79
CA ASP A 241 -20.60 16.11 -4.65
C ASP A 241 -20.81 17.63 -4.61
N ARG A 242 -19.95 18.35 -3.87
CA ARG A 242 -20.14 19.77 -3.55
C ARG A 242 -18.84 20.57 -3.67
N ILE A 243 -18.99 21.89 -3.79
CA ILE A 243 -17.92 22.84 -3.53
C ILE A 243 -18.05 23.29 -2.08
N ILE A 244 -16.96 23.20 -1.33
CA ILE A 244 -16.85 23.76 0.02
C ILE A 244 -16.02 25.02 -0.03
N ILE A 245 -16.40 26.04 0.74
CA ILE A 245 -15.62 27.24 0.95
C ILE A 245 -15.16 27.27 2.40
N LEU A 246 -13.86 27.39 2.61
CA LEU A 246 -13.21 27.47 3.91
C LEU A 246 -12.64 28.87 4.12
N GLU A 247 -12.76 29.39 5.34
CA GLU A 247 -12.29 30.72 5.70
C GLU A 247 -11.50 30.68 7.02
N ASP A 248 -10.46 31.51 7.10
CA ASP A 248 -9.73 31.87 8.33
C ASP A 248 -10.11 33.32 8.67
N THR A 249 -11.19 33.48 9.42
CA THR A 249 -11.81 34.76 9.75
C THR A 249 -11.12 35.48 10.90
N ASP A 250 -10.31 34.77 11.70
CA ASP A 250 -9.57 35.31 12.83
C ASP A 250 -8.07 35.47 12.57
N VAL A 251 -7.60 35.11 11.37
CA VAL A 251 -6.20 35.20 10.92
C VAL A 251 -5.26 34.37 11.81
N SER A 252 -5.76 33.23 12.31
CA SER A 252 -5.00 32.30 13.15
C SER A 252 -4.02 31.44 12.35
N GLY A 253 -4.12 31.44 11.02
CA GLY A 253 -3.41 30.51 10.14
C GLY A 253 -4.11 29.15 10.09
N SER A 254 -5.41 29.09 10.38
CA SER A 254 -6.24 27.89 10.32
C SER A 254 -7.67 28.27 9.95
N ALA A 255 -8.34 27.42 9.18
CA ALA A 255 -9.75 27.63 8.87
C ALA A 255 -10.63 27.46 10.11
N ASP A 256 -11.55 28.39 10.33
CA ASP A 256 -12.55 28.34 11.41
C ASP A 256 -13.99 28.25 10.88
N LYS A 257 -14.20 28.47 9.58
CA LYS A 257 -15.54 28.50 8.97
C LYS A 257 -15.62 27.66 7.71
N VAL A 258 -16.78 27.03 7.53
CA VAL A 258 -17.16 26.19 6.37
C VAL A 258 -18.50 26.67 5.82
N SER A 259 -18.62 26.83 4.49
CA SER A 259 -19.88 27.13 3.80
C SER A 259 -20.03 26.40 2.48
#